data_AF-A0A2N4UMA8-F1
#
_entry.id   AF-A0A2N4UMA8-F1
#
_cell.length_a   1.000
_cell.length_b   1.000
_cell.length_c   1.000
_cell.angle_alpha   90.00
_cell.angle_beta   90.00
_cell.angle_gamma   90.00
#
_symmetry.space_group_name_H-M   'P 1'
#
loop_
_entity.id
_entity.type
_entity.pdbx_description
1 polymer ?
#
loop_
_entity_poly.entity_id
_entity_poly.type
_entity_poly.pdbx_seq_one_letter_code
_entity_poly.pdbx_strand_id
1 'polypeptide(L)'
;MKTEIVRARVSSELKHESEVILSELGMSMSDAIRIFLSQIKLRNEFPIELKMPNRETLKAMKEPVTKDEYSSASDLFSDVLGCSDVKN
;
A
#
# COMPACT_ATOMS: atom_id res chain seq x y z
N MET A 1 -10.90 24.92 -12.67
CA MET A 1 -10.18 23.71 -12.21
C MET A 1 -9.58 23.02 -13.43
N LYS A 2 -8.31 22.65 -13.38
CA LYS A 2 -7.67 21.89 -14.47
C LYS A 2 -8.05 20.42 -14.32
N THR A 3 -8.57 19.81 -15.38
CA THR A 3 -8.90 18.38 -15.42
C THR A 3 -7.78 17.61 -16.08
N GLU A 4 -7.33 16.53 -15.45
CA GLU A 4 -6.33 15.60 -16.00
C GLU A 4 -6.99 14.24 -16.24
N ILE A 5 -6.52 13.51 -17.25
CA ILE A 5 -7.11 12.21 -17.64
C ILE A 5 -6.24 11.09 -17.09
N VAL A 6 -6.85 10.18 -16.33
CA VAL A 6 -6.23 8.92 -15.90
C VAL A 6 -6.51 7.85 -16.96
N ARG A 7 -5.46 7.21 -17.48
CA ARG A 7 -5.54 6.09 -18.43
C ARG A 7 -4.85 4.87 -17.82
N ALA A 8 -5.57 3.75 -17.76
CA ALA A 8 -5.03 2.46 -17.30
C ALA A 8 -5.42 1.37 -18.30
N ARG A 9 -4.51 0.40 -18.51
CA ARG A 9 -4.81 -0.80 -19.31
C ARG A 9 -5.44 -1.85 -18.39
N VAL A 10 -6.55 -2.42 -18.81
CA VAL A 10 -7.28 -3.49 -18.13
C VAL A 10 -7.78 -4.50 -19.17
N SER A 11 -8.03 -5.74 -18.76
CA SER A 11 -8.67 -6.71 -19.67
C SER A 11 -10.11 -6.29 -19.96
N SER A 12 -10.62 -6.71 -21.12
CA SER A 12 -12.01 -6.41 -21.50
C SER A 12 -13.02 -7.04 -20.54
N GLU A 13 -12.73 -8.25 -20.07
CA GLU A 13 -13.51 -8.99 -19.09
C GLU A 13 -13.61 -8.21 -17.77
N LEU A 14 -12.47 -7.83 -17.19
CA LEU A 14 -12.42 -7.07 -15.94
C LEU A 14 -13.21 -5.76 -16.04
N LYS A 15 -13.06 -5.04 -17.15
CA LYS A 15 -13.80 -3.80 -17.37
C LYS A 15 -15.31 -4.05 -17.40
N HIS A 16 -15.76 -5.05 -18.17
CA HIS A 16 -17.17 -5.32 -18.37
C HIS A 16 -17.85 -5.79 -17.07
N GLU A 17 -17.27 -6.76 -16.38
CA GLU A 17 -17.81 -7.28 -15.12
C GLU A 17 -17.88 -6.18 -14.05
N SER A 18 -16.83 -5.38 -13.93
CA SER A 18 -16.81 -4.26 -12.99
C SER A 18 -17.88 -3.22 -13.32
N GLU A 19 -18.08 -2.90 -14.61
CA GLU A 19 -19.08 -1.92 -15.04
C GLU A 19 -20.51 -2.38 -14.72
N VAL A 20 -20.82 -3.67 -14.86
CA VAL A 20 -22.12 -4.24 -14.44
C VAL A 20 -22.32 -4.07 -12.94
N ILE A 21 -21.36 -4.50 -12.12
CA ILE A 21 -21.46 -4.40 -10.64
C ILE A 21 -21.61 -2.94 -10.20
N LEU A 22 -20.81 -2.03 -10.77
CA LEU A 22 -20.88 -0.60 -10.45
C LEU A 22 -22.22 0.02 -10.86
N SER A 23 -22.79 -0.41 -11.99
CA SER A 23 -24.10 0.07 -12.46
C SER A 23 -25.25 -0.34 -11.52
N GLU A 24 -25.19 -1.54 -10.94
CA GLU A 24 -26.15 -2.00 -9.92
C GLU A 24 -26.08 -1.15 -8.65
N LEU A 25 -24.90 -0.60 -8.36
CA LEU A 25 -24.67 0.36 -7.27
C LEU A 25 -24.98 1.82 -7.66
N GLY A 26 -25.45 2.08 -8.88
CA GLY A 26 -25.78 3.41 -9.37
C GLY A 26 -24.57 4.31 -9.63
N MET A 27 -23.39 3.73 -9.92
CA MET A 27 -22.15 4.48 -10.15
C MET A 27 -21.49 4.11 -11.47
N SER A 28 -20.83 5.10 -12.09
CA SER A 28 -20.00 4.86 -13.27
C SER A 28 -18.58 4.44 -12.89
N MET A 29 -17.85 3.86 -13.85
CA MET A 29 -16.40 3.60 -13.69
C MET A 29 -15.62 4.87 -13.31
N SER A 30 -16.01 6.02 -13.86
CA SER A 30 -15.38 7.30 -13.55
C SER A 30 -15.62 7.73 -12.10
N ASP A 31 -16.81 7.46 -11.55
CA ASP A 31 -17.13 7.76 -10.15
C ASP A 31 -16.29 6.89 -9.21
N ALA A 32 -16.22 5.58 -9.50
CA ALA A 32 -15.40 4.65 -8.72
C ALA A 32 -13.92 5.08 -8.68
N ILE A 33 -13.34 5.43 -9.84
CA ILE A 33 -11.95 5.92 -9.93
C ILE A 33 -11.77 7.23 -9.15
N ARG A 34 -12.73 8.17 -9.24
CA ARG A 34 -12.69 9.42 -8.47
C ARG A 34 -12.72 9.16 -6.96
N ILE A 35 -13.58 8.26 -6.50
CA ILE A 35 -13.69 7.88 -5.09
C ILE A 35 -12.38 7.25 -4.62
N PHE A 36 -11.83 6.30 -5.39
CA PHE A 36 -10.56 5.64 -5.09
C PHE A 36 -9.42 6.65 -4.90
N LEU A 37 -9.23 7.57 -5.86
CA LEU A 37 -8.20 8.60 -5.76
C LEU A 37 -8.44 9.57 -4.59
N SER A 38 -9.71 9.88 -4.30
CA SER A 38 -10.09 10.72 -3.17
C SER A 38 -9.75 10.07 -1.84
N GLN A 39 -9.95 8.75 -1.70
CA GLN A 39 -9.58 8.02 -0.49
C GLN A 39 -8.06 7.98 -0.28
N ILE A 40 -7.27 7.78 -1.35
CA ILE A 40 -5.80 7.86 -1.27
C ILE A 40 -5.38 9.23 -0.74
N LYS A 41 -5.89 10.31 -1.34
CA LYS A 41 -5.56 11.67 -0.94
C LYS A 41 -5.96 11.97 0.51
N LEU A 42 -7.14 11.49 0.93
CA LEU A 42 -7.67 11.78 2.26
C LEU A 42 -6.88 11.06 3.36
N ARG A 43 -6.50 9.81 3.13
CA ARG A 43 -5.93 8.92 4.15
C ARG A 43 -4.41 8.81 4.09
N ASN A 44 -3.78 9.26 2.99
CA ASN A 44 -2.36 9.03 2.70
C ASN A 44 -1.98 7.53 2.72
N GLU A 45 -2.91 6.66 2.36
CA GLU A 45 -2.71 5.21 2.31
C GLU A 45 -3.44 4.60 1.11
N PHE A 46 -3.15 3.32 0.82
CA PHE A 46 -3.90 2.58 -0.19
C PHE A 46 -5.26 2.16 0.37
N PRO A 47 -6.40 2.49 -0.27
CA PRO A 47 -7.72 2.46 0.36
C PRO A 47 -8.39 1.08 0.35
N ILE A 48 -7.63 0.02 0.09
CA ILE A 48 -8.09 -1.37 0.10
C ILE A 48 -7.05 -2.17 0.89
N GLU A 49 -7.52 -3.08 1.74
CA GLU A 49 -6.65 -3.95 2.52
C GLU A 49 -5.77 -4.83 1.62
N LEU A 50 -4.46 -4.70 1.76
CA LEU A 50 -3.50 -5.57 1.10
C LEU A 50 -3.29 -6.84 1.94
N LYS A 51 -4.10 -7.86 1.67
CA LYS A 51 -4.11 -9.11 2.46
C LYS A 51 -2.94 -10.05 2.17
N MET A 52 -2.33 -9.95 0.99
CA MET A 52 -1.27 -10.85 0.55
C MET A 52 0.10 -10.16 0.63
N PRO A 53 1.01 -10.64 1.50
CA PRO A 53 2.38 -10.16 1.52
C PRO A 53 3.07 -10.42 0.18
N ASN A 54 3.96 -9.51 -0.22
CA ASN A 54 4.73 -9.69 -1.44
C ASN A 54 5.81 -10.77 -1.26
N ARG A 55 6.44 -11.17 -2.37
CA ARG A 55 7.47 -12.23 -2.37
C ARG A 55 8.65 -11.94 -1.44
N GLU A 56 9.03 -10.67 -1.32
CA GLU A 56 10.14 -10.23 -0.47
C GLU A 56 9.79 -10.38 1.01
N THR A 57 8.61 -9.89 1.42
CA THR A 57 8.09 -10.07 2.78
C THR A 57 7.95 -11.56 3.13
N LEU A 58 7.42 -12.38 2.22
CA LEU A 58 7.33 -13.83 2.44
C LEU A 58 8.69 -14.51 2.59
N LYS A 59 9.73 -14.00 1.92
CA LYS A 59 11.09 -14.51 2.06
C LYS A 59 11.64 -14.13 3.43
N ALA A 60 11.53 -12.86 3.82
CA ALA A 60 11.99 -12.38 5.13
C ALA A 60 11.31 -13.14 6.29
N MET A 61 10.00 -13.42 6.19
CA MET A 61 9.27 -14.22 7.19
C MET A 61 9.72 -15.69 7.29
N LYS A 62 10.37 -16.22 6.25
CA LYS A 62 10.91 -17.59 6.23
C LYS A 62 12.38 -17.66 6.63
N GLU A 63 13.07 -16.53 6.67
CA GLU A 63 14.46 -16.47 7.09
C GLU A 63 14.56 -16.76 8.60
N PRO A 64 15.63 -17.44 9.04
CA PRO A 64 15.83 -17.71 10.46
C PRO A 64 15.98 -16.38 11.21
N VAL A 65 15.38 -16.30 12.40
CA VAL A 65 15.52 -15.12 13.27
C VAL A 65 17.01 -14.94 13.61
N THR A 66 17.50 -13.71 13.53
CA THR A 66 18.84 -13.36 14.01
C THR A 66 18.93 -13.64 15.51
N LYS A 67 20.08 -14.14 15.96
CA LYS A 67 20.31 -14.45 17.37
C LYS A 67 20.69 -13.21 18.19
N ASP A 68 20.65 -12.03 17.59
CA ASP A 68 21.07 -10.80 18.21
C ASP A 68 20.04 -10.39 19.27
N GLU A 69 20.48 -10.41 20.53
CA GLU A 69 19.71 -9.97 21.67
C GLU A 69 20.23 -8.62 22.12
N TYR A 70 19.32 -7.67 22.36
CA TYR A 70 19.64 -6.32 22.78
C TYR A 70 19.05 -6.07 24.17
N SER A 71 19.85 -5.46 25.05
CA SER A 71 19.43 -5.14 26.41
C SER A 71 18.39 -4.02 26.49
N SER A 72 18.27 -3.21 25.44
CA SER A 72 17.33 -2.10 25.38
C SER A 72 16.91 -1.80 23.93
N ALA A 73 15.78 -1.11 23.78
CA ALA A 73 15.33 -0.65 22.46
C ALA A 73 16.32 0.34 21.83
N SER A 74 17.03 1.15 22.63
CA SER A 74 18.08 2.05 22.14
C SER A 74 19.23 1.30 21.50
N ASP A 75 19.70 0.20 22.12
CA ASP A 75 20.81 -0.59 21.58
C ASP A 75 20.46 -1.20 20.21
N LEU A 76 19.23 -1.69 20.06
CA LEU A 76 18.69 -2.17 18.78
C LEU A 76 18.67 -1.06 17.72
N PHE A 77 18.14 0.12 18.06
CA PHE A 77 18.03 1.21 17.08
C PHE A 77 19.39 1.78 16.68
N SER A 78 20.37 1.83 17.58
CA SER A 78 21.73 2.25 17.26
C SER A 78 22.39 1.32 16.24
N ASP A 79 22.18 0.02 16.36
CA ASP A 79 22.71 -0.98 15.43
C ASP A 79 21.98 -0.97 14.07
N VAL A 80 20.64 -0.98 14.06
CA VAL A 80 19.83 -1.07 12.83
C VAL A 80 19.82 0.24 12.03
N LEU A 81 19.75 1.39 12.70
CA LEU A 81 19.61 2.70 12.04
C LEU A 81 20.95 3.43 11.88
N GLY A 82 22.04 2.88 12.43
CA GLY A 82 23.37 3.49 12.35
C GLY A 82 23.51 4.81 13.11
N CYS A 83 22.63 5.09 14.08
CA CYS A 83 22.71 6.29 14.91
C CYS A 83 23.79 6.10 15.98
N SER A 84 25.02 6.50 15.65
CA SER A 84 25.98 6.93 16.65
C SER A 84 25.49 8.21 17.30
N ASP A 85 25.49 8.23 18.63
CA ASP A 85 25.02 9.31 19.47
C ASP A 85 25.40 10.69 18.91
N VAL A 86 24.39 11.52 18.60
CA VAL A 86 24.58 12.97 18.58
C VAL A 86 24.80 13.39 20.03
N LYS A 87 26.06 13.30 20.47
CA LYS A 87 26.54 13.92 21.71
C LYS A 87 26.30 15.42 21.58
N ASN A 88 25.48 15.96 22.47
CA ASN A 88 25.48 17.37 22.83
C ASN A 88 26.19 17.52 24.17
#